data_AF-A0A6C0DF16-F1
#
_entry.id   AF-A0A6C0DF16-F1
#
_cell.length_a   1.000
_cell.length_b   1.000
_cell.length_c   1.000
_cell.angle_alpha   90.00
_cell.angle_beta   90.00
_cell.angle_gamma   90.00
#
_symmetry.space_group_name_H-M   'P 1'
#
loop_
_entity.id
_entity.type
_entity.pdbx_description
1 polymer ?
#
loop_
_entity_poly.entity_id
_entity_poly.type
_entity_poly.pdbx_seq_one_letter_code
_entity_poly.pdbx_strand_id
1 'polypeptide(L)'
;MTAQEVRDLGYLAWRDPWAWMETMKGKRWEKLIESEKRHFHELSSQPRVEREARQMQKEIESAIQYVNMEGPTIGNGGITISILKGRDMYWNWTGSKEKKQFADIDTQGNMVWYITDDDDRPNENVLICEDLHGRVIWKKKSVSDQVAVIDNLCYYIKVLNYYTSTQLSCCDANSGNEERLVYREKNEERYLNLYRAANRTLYMASVDPGQNQLFCISGTKAEPVFPHSTFQFPLGKNIDGNHCVLTKQRIQDPWIPHGVPIKDWILPSEQIQWASLLSSLILTIKEGRQTIWFCSPHRRPRSIMSIPVGTLIPMVWPQWENSVMQTFLVKDPFEIPYLITIVDNQVRRLTNGIQIPHPVSFKPLEIHRFHARSKDGTVVPYVTIKERGCKPKGQFVYVYGSYGSTTPIDWPYQNWYPLLKRKWMIVFAL
;
A
#
# COMPACT_ATOMS: atom_id res chain seq x y z
N MET A 1 -27.89 -10.03 3.47
CA MET A 1 -27.89 -11.45 3.07
C MET A 1 -29.13 -12.10 3.63
N THR A 2 -29.96 -12.75 2.82
CA THR A 2 -31.31 -13.19 3.23
C THR A 2 -31.36 -14.62 3.76
N ALA A 3 -30.30 -15.42 3.58
CA ALA A 3 -30.22 -16.82 4.04
C ALA A 3 -31.38 -17.73 3.59
N GLN A 4 -32.13 -17.29 2.58
CA GLN A 4 -33.29 -17.98 2.04
C GLN A 4 -32.84 -19.00 1.00
N GLU A 5 -33.29 -20.24 1.16
CA GLU A 5 -32.99 -21.35 0.25
C GLU A 5 -33.57 -21.12 -1.14
N VAL A 6 -34.75 -20.50 -1.24
CA VAL A 6 -35.29 -20.05 -2.52
C VAL A 6 -35.13 -18.54 -2.59
N ARG A 7 -34.36 -18.08 -3.57
CA ARG A 7 -34.22 -16.67 -3.89
C ARG A 7 -35.07 -16.37 -5.10
N ASP A 8 -36.03 -15.46 -4.93
CA ASP A 8 -36.92 -15.02 -5.98
C ASP A 8 -36.84 -13.49 -6.08
N LEU A 9 -36.32 -13.01 -7.21
CA LEU A 9 -36.22 -11.58 -7.51
C LEU A 9 -37.42 -11.07 -8.33
N GLY A 10 -38.43 -11.93 -8.57
CA GLY A 10 -39.62 -11.64 -9.38
C GLY A 10 -39.46 -11.89 -10.89
N TYR A 11 -38.22 -11.91 -11.39
CA TYR A 11 -37.90 -12.20 -12.80
C TYR A 11 -36.89 -13.36 -12.96
N LEU A 12 -36.32 -13.82 -11.86
CA LEU A 12 -35.43 -14.97 -11.78
C LEU A 12 -35.59 -15.57 -10.39
N ALA A 13 -35.78 -16.87 -10.34
CA ALA A 13 -35.75 -17.62 -9.10
C ALA A 13 -34.76 -18.78 -9.20
N TRP A 14 -34.04 -19.04 -8.11
CA TRP A 14 -33.19 -20.21 -7.99
C TRP A 14 -33.20 -20.74 -6.58
N ARG A 15 -32.85 -22.02 -6.47
CA ARG A 15 -32.69 -22.71 -5.19
C ARG A 15 -31.21 -22.81 -4.86
N ASP A 16 -30.82 -22.31 -3.70
CA ASP A 16 -29.51 -22.50 -3.10
C ASP A 16 -29.64 -23.26 -1.77
N PRO A 17 -29.40 -24.59 -1.76
CA PRO A 17 -29.50 -25.39 -0.54
C PRO A 17 -28.46 -25.00 0.54
N TRP A 18 -27.49 -24.17 0.20
CA TRP A 18 -26.43 -23.69 1.09
C TRP A 18 -26.66 -22.26 1.60
N ALA A 19 -27.76 -21.61 1.25
CA ALA A 19 -28.05 -20.22 1.64
C ALA A 19 -28.01 -19.99 3.18
N TRP A 20 -28.31 -21.01 3.98
CA TRP A 20 -28.23 -20.94 5.44
C TRP A 20 -26.80 -20.62 5.95
N MET A 21 -25.76 -20.91 5.17
CA MET A 21 -24.35 -20.63 5.49
C MET A 21 -24.02 -19.13 5.47
N GLU A 22 -24.78 -18.31 4.74
CA GLU A 22 -24.50 -16.87 4.56
C GLU A 22 -24.55 -16.06 5.86
N THR A 23 -25.35 -16.52 6.83
CA THR A 23 -25.45 -15.87 8.13
C THR A 23 -24.17 -16.01 8.96
N MET A 24 -23.34 -17.02 8.63
CA MET A 24 -22.14 -17.42 9.37
C MET A 24 -22.42 -17.61 10.87
N LYS A 25 -23.64 -18.03 11.24
CA LYS A 25 -24.12 -18.08 12.62
C LYS A 25 -24.96 -19.32 12.89
N GLY A 26 -25.05 -19.67 14.17
CA GLY A 26 -25.95 -20.70 14.70
C GLY A 26 -25.37 -22.11 14.63
N LYS A 27 -26.03 -23.02 15.37
CA LYS A 27 -25.53 -24.37 15.64
C LYS A 27 -25.22 -25.19 14.39
N ARG A 28 -25.96 -24.98 13.29
CA ARG A 28 -25.73 -25.71 12.03
C ARG A 28 -24.42 -25.28 11.37
N TRP A 29 -24.13 -23.98 11.35
CA TRP A 29 -22.89 -23.42 10.82
C TRP A 29 -21.70 -23.80 11.68
N GLU A 30 -21.82 -23.66 13.00
CA GLU A 30 -20.77 -24.05 13.94
C GLU A 30 -20.38 -25.51 13.77
N LYS A 31 -21.36 -26.42 13.70
CA LYS A 31 -21.12 -27.85 13.44
C LYS A 31 -20.44 -28.12 12.09
N LEU A 32 -20.82 -27.40 11.02
CA LEU A 32 -20.17 -27.53 9.72
C LEU A 32 -18.70 -27.10 9.83
N ILE A 33 -18.42 -25.94 10.41
CA ILE A 33 -17.05 -25.45 10.58
C ILE A 33 -16.22 -26.39 11.45
N GLU A 34 -16.77 -26.94 12.53
CA GLU A 34 -16.11 -27.96 13.34
C GLU A 34 -15.81 -29.23 12.52
N SER A 35 -16.76 -29.68 11.70
CA SER A 35 -16.58 -30.81 10.80
C SER A 35 -15.48 -30.56 9.77
N GLU A 36 -15.53 -29.44 9.05
CA GLU A 36 -14.51 -29.05 8.06
C GLU A 36 -13.14 -28.90 8.71
N LYS A 37 -13.06 -28.27 9.89
CA LYS A 37 -11.82 -28.21 10.67
C LYS A 37 -11.31 -29.61 10.98
N ARG A 38 -12.15 -30.54 11.42
CA ARG A 38 -11.72 -31.91 11.73
C ARG A 38 -11.13 -32.61 10.51
N HIS A 39 -11.79 -32.53 9.35
CA HIS A 39 -11.27 -33.10 8.10
C HIS A 39 -9.93 -32.46 7.70
N PHE A 40 -9.81 -31.13 7.79
CA PHE A 40 -8.55 -30.45 7.55
C PHE A 40 -7.46 -30.90 8.52
N HIS A 41 -7.76 -31.02 9.82
CA HIS A 41 -6.81 -31.44 10.84
C HIS A 41 -6.33 -32.87 10.59
N GLU A 42 -7.23 -33.79 10.25
CA GLU A 42 -6.89 -35.17 9.90
C GLU A 42 -5.88 -35.25 8.74
N LEU A 43 -6.05 -34.42 7.71
CA LEU A 43 -5.12 -34.36 6.57
C LEU A 43 -3.81 -33.64 6.92
N SER A 44 -3.90 -32.52 7.63
CA SER A 44 -2.73 -31.68 7.94
C SER A 44 -1.85 -32.25 9.07
N SER A 45 -2.41 -33.05 9.97
CA SER A 45 -1.70 -33.70 11.09
C SER A 45 -1.05 -35.02 10.69
N GLN A 46 -1.10 -35.42 9.41
CA GLN A 46 -0.34 -36.58 8.96
C GLN A 46 1.15 -36.34 9.22
N PRO A 47 1.90 -37.30 9.80
CA PRO A 47 3.27 -37.06 10.25
C PRO A 47 4.22 -36.51 9.17
N ARG A 48 4.00 -36.90 7.92
CA ARG A 48 4.76 -36.39 6.77
C ARG A 48 4.43 -34.93 6.46
N VAL A 49 3.16 -34.56 6.47
CA VAL A 49 2.69 -33.20 6.18
C VAL A 49 3.15 -32.25 7.29
N GLU A 50 2.95 -32.64 8.55
CA GLU A 50 3.36 -31.83 9.68
C GLU A 50 4.86 -31.57 9.71
N ARG A 51 5.68 -32.61 9.46
CA ARG A 51 7.13 -32.47 9.38
C ARG A 51 7.55 -31.51 8.26
N GLU A 52 6.96 -31.65 7.07
CA GLU A 52 7.25 -30.73 5.96
C GLU A 52 6.80 -29.31 6.28
N ALA A 53 5.59 -29.12 6.83
CA ALA A 53 5.05 -27.81 7.19
C ALA A 53 5.95 -27.09 8.22
N ARG A 54 6.39 -27.78 9.28
CA ARG A 54 7.34 -27.24 10.26
C ARG A 54 8.68 -26.85 9.61
N GLN A 55 9.15 -27.63 8.64
CA GLN A 55 10.37 -27.29 7.91
C GLN A 55 10.17 -26.05 7.02
N MET A 56 9.06 -25.97 6.28
CA MET A 56 8.73 -24.81 5.44
C MET A 56 8.58 -23.54 6.29
N GLN A 57 7.95 -23.64 7.46
CA GLN A 57 7.84 -22.53 8.40
C GLN A 57 9.21 -22.00 8.84
N LYS A 58 10.13 -22.88 9.26
CA LYS A 58 11.50 -22.48 9.61
C LYS A 58 12.24 -21.81 8.46
N GLU A 59 12.03 -22.30 7.23
CA GLU A 59 12.60 -21.71 6.03
C GLU A 59 12.09 -20.28 5.79
N ILE A 60 10.77 -20.05 5.94
CA ILE A 60 10.16 -18.72 5.85
C ILE A 60 10.69 -17.80 6.96
N GLU A 61 10.69 -18.25 8.22
CA GLU A 61 11.22 -17.49 9.37
C GLU A 61 12.70 -17.12 9.17
N SER A 62 13.49 -18.03 8.57
CA SER A 62 14.88 -17.76 8.25
C SER A 62 15.05 -16.75 7.10
N ALA A 63 14.10 -16.67 6.17
CA ALA A 63 14.14 -15.68 5.09
C ALA A 63 13.62 -14.30 5.55
N ILE A 64 12.65 -14.27 6.47
CA ILE A 64 11.95 -13.02 6.83
C ILE A 64 12.86 -12.01 7.54
N GLN A 65 13.93 -12.45 8.21
CA GLN A 65 14.90 -11.55 8.83
C GLN A 65 15.60 -10.62 7.82
N TYR A 66 15.69 -11.02 6.55
CA TYR A 66 16.34 -10.26 5.48
C TYR A 66 15.48 -9.11 4.94
N VAL A 67 14.19 -9.11 5.25
CA VAL A 67 13.27 -8.04 4.83
C VAL A 67 12.98 -7.04 5.95
N ASN A 68 13.61 -7.23 7.12
CA ASN A 68 13.61 -6.24 8.18
C ASN A 68 14.59 -5.13 7.84
N MET A 69 14.17 -3.87 7.93
CA MET A 69 15.01 -2.72 7.64
C MET A 69 14.67 -1.51 8.50
N GLU A 70 15.69 -0.71 8.78
CA GLU A 70 15.50 0.67 9.22
C GLU A 70 15.03 1.49 8.02
N GLY A 71 13.89 2.14 8.18
CA GLY A 71 13.28 3.04 7.20
C GLY A 71 13.85 4.46 7.27
N PRO A 72 13.21 5.43 6.61
CA PRO A 72 13.57 6.84 6.76
C PRO A 72 13.25 7.34 8.18
N THR A 73 13.85 8.47 8.54
CA THR A 73 13.38 9.28 9.68
C THR A 73 12.37 10.32 9.20
N ILE A 74 11.45 10.70 10.08
CA ILE A 74 10.44 11.74 9.85
C ILE A 74 10.46 12.75 11.02
N GLY A 75 9.75 13.86 10.89
CA GLY A 75 9.67 14.91 11.92
C GLY A 75 11.01 15.57 12.19
N ASN A 76 11.75 15.92 11.12
CA ASN A 76 13.11 16.45 11.21
C ASN A 76 14.09 15.52 11.96
N GLY A 77 13.90 14.21 11.82
CA GLY A 77 14.75 13.21 12.48
C GLY A 77 14.29 12.79 13.88
N GLY A 78 13.17 13.33 14.38
CA GLY A 78 12.63 12.98 15.70
C GLY A 78 12.04 11.57 15.80
N ILE A 79 11.57 11.02 14.68
CA ILE A 79 10.93 9.70 14.62
C ILE A 79 11.71 8.80 13.66
N THR A 80 12.00 7.58 14.10
CA THR A 80 12.59 6.52 13.25
C THR A 80 11.49 5.58 12.79
N ILE A 81 11.44 5.30 11.49
CA ILE A 81 10.56 4.27 10.92
C ILE A 81 11.35 2.97 10.77
N SER A 82 10.71 1.84 11.02
CA SER A 82 11.23 0.49 10.78
C SER A 82 10.20 -0.29 9.97
N ILE A 83 10.67 -1.09 9.02
CA ILE A 83 9.84 -2.02 8.25
C ILE A 83 10.21 -3.42 8.71
N LEU A 84 9.29 -4.10 9.37
CA LEU A 84 9.50 -5.45 9.90
C LEU A 84 8.61 -6.44 9.16
N LYS A 85 9.05 -7.69 9.08
CA LYS A 85 8.36 -8.78 8.35
C LYS A 85 8.05 -8.44 6.89
N GLY A 86 8.77 -7.47 6.32
CA GLY A 86 8.70 -7.01 4.94
C GLY A 86 7.49 -6.15 4.58
N ARG A 87 6.62 -5.80 5.53
CA ARG A 87 5.48 -4.89 5.28
C ARG A 87 4.96 -4.14 6.50
N ASP A 88 5.15 -4.68 7.70
CA ASP A 88 4.59 -4.11 8.91
C ASP A 88 5.45 -2.90 9.31
N MET A 89 4.79 -1.74 9.47
CA MET A 89 5.48 -0.49 9.77
C MET A 89 5.47 -0.23 11.27
N TYR A 90 6.63 0.13 11.78
CA TYR A 90 6.84 0.45 13.19
C TYR A 90 7.53 1.80 13.32
N TRP A 91 7.22 2.53 14.37
CA TRP A 91 7.86 3.79 14.70
C TRP A 91 8.38 3.78 16.13
N ASN A 92 9.37 4.63 16.38
CA ASN A 92 9.84 4.97 17.71
C ASN A 92 10.44 6.38 17.70
N TRP A 93 10.42 7.06 18.84
CA TRP A 93 11.24 8.25 19.04
C TRP A 93 12.71 7.90 18.82
N THR A 94 13.44 8.75 18.11
CA THR A 94 14.86 8.54 17.83
C THR A 94 15.64 8.38 19.14
N GLY A 95 16.39 7.28 19.25
CA GLY A 95 17.12 6.89 20.48
C GLY A 95 16.32 6.02 21.46
N SER A 96 15.00 5.89 21.29
CA SER A 96 14.18 4.93 22.04
C SER A 96 14.31 3.52 21.44
N LYS A 97 14.13 2.50 22.30
CA LYS A 97 14.09 1.08 21.90
C LYS A 97 12.68 0.56 21.67
N GLU A 98 11.68 1.22 22.23
CA GLU A 98 10.29 0.77 22.17
C GLU A 98 9.70 1.10 20.79
N LYS A 99 9.29 0.07 20.05
CA LYS A 99 8.70 0.20 18.72
C LYS A 99 7.20 -0.03 18.78
N LYS A 100 6.44 0.85 18.14
CA LYS A 100 4.98 0.79 18.07
C LYS A 100 4.55 0.59 16.63
N GLN A 101 3.65 -0.35 16.39
CA GLN A 101 3.10 -0.57 15.05
C GLN A 101 2.20 0.60 14.68
N PHE A 102 2.14 0.92 13.38
CA PHE A 102 1.21 1.92 12.87
C PHE A 102 0.77 1.62 11.43
N ALA A 103 -0.42 2.09 11.07
CA ALA A 103 -0.94 2.11 9.70
C ALA A 103 -0.59 3.44 9.01
N ASP A 104 -0.78 4.57 9.70
CA ASP A 104 -0.30 5.89 9.27
C ASP A 104 0.18 6.74 10.46
N ILE A 105 1.04 7.71 10.18
CA ILE A 105 1.72 8.55 11.18
C ILE A 105 2.01 9.94 10.63
N ASP A 106 1.82 10.96 11.47
CA ASP A 106 2.25 12.34 11.26
C ASP A 106 2.87 12.90 12.55
N THR A 107 3.69 13.94 12.42
CA THR A 107 4.42 14.51 13.56
C THR A 107 4.72 15.99 13.36
N GLN A 108 4.71 16.71 14.48
CA GLN A 108 5.00 18.14 14.55
C GLN A 108 5.55 18.47 15.94
N GLY A 109 6.77 19.02 15.98
CA GLY A 109 7.44 19.35 17.23
C GLY A 109 7.67 18.12 18.10
N ASN A 110 7.13 18.15 19.31
CA ASN A 110 7.27 17.09 20.32
C ASN A 110 6.08 16.12 20.38
N MET A 111 5.23 16.13 19.35
CA MET A 111 4.00 15.36 19.29
C MET A 111 4.01 14.44 18.08
N VAL A 112 3.38 13.28 18.25
CA VAL A 112 3.17 12.30 17.19
C VAL A 112 1.72 11.84 17.21
N TRP A 113 1.13 11.76 16.01
CA TRP A 113 -0.20 11.26 15.78
C TRP A 113 -0.09 10.03 14.90
N TYR A 114 -0.55 8.89 15.39
CA TYR A 114 -0.44 7.64 14.65
C TYR A 114 -1.72 6.82 14.79
N ILE A 115 -1.98 6.02 13.77
CA ILE A 115 -3.11 5.11 13.71
C ILE A 115 -2.59 3.69 13.87
N THR A 116 -3.25 2.91 14.72
CA THR A 116 -2.96 1.49 14.94
C THR A 116 -4.26 0.73 15.13
N ASP A 117 -4.19 -0.61 15.13
CA ASP A 117 -5.31 -1.47 15.49
C ASP A 117 -5.75 -1.21 16.95
N ASP A 118 -7.07 -1.27 17.20
CA ASP A 118 -7.64 -1.23 18.55
C ASP A 118 -7.51 -2.60 19.21
N ASP A 119 -6.73 -2.67 20.30
CA ASP A 119 -6.50 -3.89 21.07
C ASP A 119 -7.82 -4.52 21.58
N ASP A 120 -8.84 -3.70 21.87
CA ASP A 120 -10.14 -4.17 22.38
C ASP A 120 -11.05 -4.70 21.26
N ARG A 121 -10.83 -4.23 20.03
CA ARG A 121 -11.73 -4.44 18.89
C ARG A 121 -10.91 -4.76 17.64
N PRO A 122 -10.60 -6.05 17.41
CA PRO A 122 -9.95 -6.48 16.19
C PRO A 122 -10.73 -5.97 14.98
N ASN A 123 -10.05 -5.36 14.01
CA ASN A 123 -10.64 -4.66 12.87
C ASN A 123 -11.35 -3.34 13.23
N GLU A 124 -10.89 -2.60 14.22
CA GLU A 124 -11.14 -1.16 14.31
C GLU A 124 -9.79 -0.45 14.46
N ASN A 125 -9.65 0.73 13.86
CA ASN A 125 -8.45 1.54 14.04
C ASN A 125 -8.68 2.59 15.14
N VAL A 126 -7.60 2.91 15.85
CA VAL A 126 -7.53 3.99 16.83
C VAL A 126 -6.45 4.99 16.42
N LEU A 127 -6.82 6.27 16.39
CA LEU A 127 -5.89 7.39 16.29
C LEU A 127 -5.42 7.78 17.69
N ILE A 128 -4.10 7.83 17.88
CA ILE A 128 -3.46 8.15 19.15
C ILE A 128 -2.58 9.38 18.97
N CYS A 129 -2.68 10.31 19.91
CA CYS A 129 -1.77 11.43 20.06
C CYS A 129 -0.88 11.20 21.28
N GLU A 130 0.44 11.24 21.06
CA GLU A 130 1.45 10.94 22.07
C GLU A 130 2.54 12.02 22.07
N ASP A 131 3.08 12.32 23.24
CA ASP A 131 4.20 13.27 23.38
C ASP A 131 5.57 12.56 23.33
N LEU A 132 6.64 13.35 23.30
CA LEU A 132 8.02 12.86 23.29
C LEU A 132 8.39 11.96 24.48
N HIS A 133 7.63 12.03 25.58
CA HIS A 133 7.84 11.23 26.79
C HIS A 133 7.03 9.93 26.78
N GLY A 134 6.35 9.62 25.69
CA GLY A 134 5.50 8.44 25.55
C GLY A 134 4.14 8.58 26.26
N ARG A 135 3.76 9.77 26.70
CA ARG A 135 2.45 9.99 27.34
C ARG A 135 1.38 10.16 26.27
N VAL A 136 0.38 9.31 26.32
CA VAL A 136 -0.82 9.44 25.49
C VAL A 136 -1.62 10.65 25.98
N ILE A 137 -1.81 11.64 25.11
CA ILE A 137 -2.56 12.86 25.43
C ILE A 137 -4.05 12.63 25.16
N TRP A 138 -4.39 12.03 24.02
CA TRP A 138 -5.77 11.69 23.67
C TRP A 138 -5.83 10.55 22.64
N LYS A 139 -7.02 9.94 22.51
CA LYS A 139 -7.32 8.89 21.53
C LYS A 139 -8.66 9.12 20.84
N LYS A 140 -8.82 8.65 19.60
CA LYS A 140 -10.09 8.58 18.88
C LYS A 140 -10.26 7.21 18.22
N LYS A 141 -11.37 6.54 18.49
CA LYS A 141 -11.70 5.22 17.94
C LYS A 141 -12.52 5.33 16.65
N SER A 142 -12.63 4.22 15.92
CA SER A 142 -13.45 4.07 14.71
C SER A 142 -13.07 5.11 13.63
N VAL A 143 -11.76 5.21 13.39
CA VAL A 143 -11.18 6.04 12.32
C VAL A 143 -10.70 5.17 11.15
N SER A 144 -10.43 5.78 10.00
CA SER A 144 -9.72 5.13 8.87
C SER A 144 -8.28 4.80 9.24
N ASP A 145 -7.49 4.37 8.26
CA ASP A 145 -6.04 4.19 8.35
C ASP A 145 -5.23 5.45 8.01
N GLN A 146 -5.84 6.63 7.83
CA GLN A 146 -5.17 7.86 7.40
C GLN A 146 -5.28 9.02 8.41
N VAL A 147 -4.15 9.72 8.64
CA VAL A 147 -4.07 10.93 9.48
C VAL A 147 -3.24 12.02 8.82
N ALA A 148 -3.62 13.28 9.03
CA ALA A 148 -2.80 14.42 8.64
C ALA A 148 -2.89 15.52 9.71
N VAL A 149 -1.77 16.22 9.95
CA VAL A 149 -1.70 17.36 10.86
C VAL A 149 -1.17 18.58 10.11
N ILE A 150 -1.94 19.65 10.15
CA ILE A 150 -1.55 20.97 9.63
C ILE A 150 -1.81 21.99 10.74
N ASP A 151 -0.76 22.73 11.10
CA ASP A 151 -0.79 23.75 12.14
C ASP A 151 -1.32 23.20 13.48
N ASN A 152 -2.53 23.60 13.88
CA ASN A 152 -3.18 23.16 15.11
C ASN A 152 -4.33 22.17 14.88
N LEU A 153 -4.51 21.66 13.66
CA LEU A 153 -5.61 20.77 13.32
C LEU A 153 -5.10 19.37 12.95
N CYS A 154 -5.70 18.36 13.60
CA CYS A 154 -5.53 16.96 13.25
C CYS A 154 -6.76 16.47 12.47
N TYR A 155 -6.54 16.00 11.25
CA TYR A 155 -7.56 15.52 10.31
C TYR A 155 -7.58 13.99 10.28
N TYR A 156 -8.78 13.42 10.30
CA TYR A 156 -9.00 11.96 10.24
C TYR A 156 -10.37 11.66 9.64
N ILE A 157 -10.49 10.52 8.98
CA ILE A 157 -11.77 10.05 8.45
C ILE A 157 -12.43 9.14 9.48
N LYS A 158 -13.72 9.36 9.74
CA LYS A 158 -14.53 8.45 10.56
C LYS A 158 -15.07 7.30 9.72
N VAL A 159 -15.03 6.11 10.29
CA VAL A 159 -15.57 4.90 9.66
C VAL A 159 -16.71 4.29 10.47
N LEU A 160 -17.66 3.68 9.77
CA LEU A 160 -18.66 2.80 10.36
C LEU A 160 -18.32 1.36 10.00
N ASN A 161 -18.39 0.46 10.99
CA ASN A 161 -18.20 -0.98 10.82
C ASN A 161 -16.93 -1.34 10.02
N TYR A 162 -15.83 -0.63 10.27
CA TYR A 162 -14.52 -0.75 9.61
C TYR A 162 -14.44 -0.32 8.13
N TYR A 163 -15.46 -0.60 7.32
CA TYR A 163 -15.36 -0.48 5.86
C TYR A 163 -15.91 0.81 5.27
N THR A 164 -16.85 1.48 5.96
CA THR A 164 -17.58 2.59 5.37
C THR A 164 -17.04 3.91 5.91
N SER A 165 -16.22 4.61 5.13
CA SER A 165 -15.85 5.99 5.43
C SER A 165 -17.07 6.91 5.31
N THR A 166 -17.32 7.75 6.30
CA THR A 166 -18.54 8.57 6.34
C THR A 166 -18.28 10.06 6.30
N GLN A 167 -17.21 10.51 6.94
CA GLN A 167 -16.90 11.93 7.05
C GLN A 167 -15.42 12.16 7.30
N LEU A 168 -14.92 13.25 6.75
CA LEU A 168 -13.67 13.87 7.17
C LEU A 168 -13.97 14.83 8.33
N SER A 169 -13.28 14.63 9.44
CA SER A 169 -13.34 15.48 10.62
C SER A 169 -11.98 16.05 10.94
N CYS A 170 -11.95 17.15 11.68
CA CYS A 170 -10.75 17.65 12.31
C CYS A 170 -11.01 17.99 13.78
N CYS A 171 -9.97 17.97 14.60
CA CYS A 171 -9.99 18.43 15.98
C CYS A 171 -8.74 19.26 16.28
N ASP A 172 -8.70 19.92 17.43
CA ASP A 172 -7.46 20.50 17.93
C ASP A 172 -6.40 19.38 18.09
N ALA A 173 -5.23 19.57 17.49
CA ALA A 173 -4.20 18.54 17.40
C ALA A 173 -3.62 18.18 18.78
N ASN A 174 -3.54 19.15 19.69
CA ASN A 174 -2.89 18.98 20.98
C ASN A 174 -3.83 18.39 22.04
N SER A 175 -5.11 18.72 22.00
CA SER A 175 -6.11 18.30 23.01
C SER A 175 -7.10 17.24 22.52
N GLY A 176 -7.27 17.09 21.21
CA GLY A 176 -8.26 16.18 20.62
C GLY A 176 -9.70 16.70 20.72
N ASN A 177 -9.88 17.90 21.30
CA ASN A 177 -11.15 18.55 21.55
C ASN A 177 -11.62 19.36 20.33
N GLU A 178 -12.80 19.98 20.46
CA GLU A 178 -13.40 20.84 19.43
C GLU A 178 -13.49 20.16 18.06
N GLU A 179 -14.01 18.93 18.05
CA GLU A 179 -14.21 18.22 16.80
C GLU A 179 -15.17 18.98 15.87
N ARG A 180 -14.75 19.17 14.62
CA ARG A 180 -15.51 19.86 13.58
C ARG A 180 -15.64 18.95 12.35
N LEU A 181 -16.79 19.07 11.69
CA LEU A 181 -17.04 18.41 10.41
C LEU A 181 -16.38 19.22 9.29
N VAL A 182 -15.59 18.56 8.44
CA VAL A 182 -14.98 19.17 7.24
C VAL A 182 -15.77 18.77 5.99
N TYR A 183 -16.08 17.47 5.87
CA TYR A 183 -16.83 16.92 4.74
C TYR A 183 -17.63 15.70 5.18
N ARG A 184 -18.83 15.52 4.61
CA ARG A 184 -19.67 14.32 4.80
C ARG A 184 -19.95 13.69 3.45
N GLU A 185 -19.59 12.43 3.31
CA GLU A 185 -19.95 11.62 2.16
C GLU A 185 -21.44 11.28 2.24
N LYS A 186 -22.16 11.48 1.12
CA LYS A 186 -23.60 11.22 1.03
C LYS A 186 -23.90 9.91 0.29
N ASN A 187 -22.96 9.45 -0.53
CA ASN A 187 -23.09 8.20 -1.27
C ASN A 187 -22.37 7.07 -0.53
N GLU A 188 -23.14 6.10 -0.06
CA GLU A 188 -22.65 4.94 0.70
C GLU A 188 -21.73 4.01 -0.12
N GLU A 189 -21.74 4.12 -1.45
CA GLU A 189 -20.85 3.37 -2.34
C GLU A 189 -19.47 4.02 -2.51
N ARG A 190 -19.27 5.23 -1.96
CA ARG A 190 -18.02 5.98 -2.08
C ARG A 190 -17.17 5.85 -0.83
N TYR A 191 -15.85 5.82 -1.05
CA TYR A 191 -14.85 5.85 0.01
C TYR A 191 -14.07 7.17 0.01
N LEU A 192 -13.65 7.64 1.19
CA LEU A 192 -12.85 8.85 1.37
C LEU A 192 -11.37 8.50 1.54
N ASN A 193 -10.49 9.18 0.80
CA ASN A 193 -9.04 9.07 0.92
C ASN A 193 -8.41 10.43 1.18
N LEU A 194 -7.43 10.49 2.07
CA LEU A 194 -6.57 11.66 2.28
C LEU A 194 -5.27 11.56 1.48
N TYR A 195 -4.87 12.69 0.90
CA TYR A 195 -3.60 12.85 0.19
C TYR A 195 -2.79 13.96 0.85
N ARG A 196 -1.70 13.57 1.50
CA ARG A 196 -0.65 14.47 1.99
C ARG A 196 0.28 14.81 0.83
N ALA A 197 0.04 15.96 0.22
CA ALA A 197 0.73 16.38 -0.99
C ALA A 197 1.82 17.43 -0.70
N ALA A 198 2.53 17.86 -1.75
CA ALA A 198 3.64 18.79 -1.61
C ALA A 198 3.19 20.14 -1.04
N ASN A 199 4.12 20.86 -0.40
CA ASN A 199 3.89 22.17 0.19
C ASN A 199 2.78 22.13 1.25
N ARG A 200 2.79 21.08 2.08
CA ARG A 200 1.79 20.84 3.16
C ARG A 200 0.34 21.01 2.69
N THR A 201 0.05 20.64 1.44
CA THR A 201 -1.31 20.71 0.89
C THR A 201 -2.06 19.42 1.17
N LEU A 202 -3.15 19.49 1.92
CA LEU A 202 -4.03 18.35 2.16
C LEU A 202 -5.16 18.33 1.14
N TYR A 203 -5.31 17.20 0.47
CA TYR A 203 -6.49 16.90 -0.33
C TYR A 203 -7.26 15.73 0.27
N MET A 204 -8.56 15.71 -0.02
CA MET A 204 -9.43 14.56 0.19
C MET A 204 -10.00 14.15 -1.17
N ALA A 205 -9.98 12.87 -1.50
CA ALA A 205 -10.76 12.35 -2.62
C ALA A 205 -11.93 11.52 -2.11
N SER A 206 -13.10 11.76 -2.66
CA SER A 206 -14.22 10.82 -2.59
C SER A 206 -14.16 9.91 -3.82
N VAL A 207 -14.20 8.59 -3.65
CA VAL A 207 -13.81 7.62 -4.69
C VAL A 207 -14.84 6.50 -4.82
N ASP A 208 -15.15 6.11 -6.05
CA ASP A 208 -15.78 4.83 -6.41
C ASP A 208 -14.89 4.11 -7.46
N PRO A 209 -15.19 2.85 -7.86
CA PRO A 209 -14.37 2.13 -8.85
C PRO A 209 -14.25 2.81 -10.22
N GLY A 210 -15.16 3.72 -10.58
CA GLY A 210 -15.23 4.39 -11.87
C GLY A 210 -14.72 5.84 -11.88
N GLN A 211 -14.57 6.50 -10.72
CA GLN A 211 -14.18 7.92 -10.65
C GLN A 211 -13.71 8.36 -9.25
N ASN A 212 -12.96 9.47 -9.21
CA ASN A 212 -12.67 10.20 -7.98
C ASN A 212 -13.01 11.70 -8.09
N GLN A 213 -13.52 12.26 -7.01
CA GLN A 213 -13.79 13.68 -6.85
C GLN A 213 -12.82 14.24 -5.81
N LEU A 214 -11.97 15.16 -6.24
CA LEU A 214 -10.93 15.74 -5.40
C LEU A 214 -11.40 17.04 -4.75
N PHE A 215 -11.04 17.21 -3.48
CA PHE A 215 -11.28 18.42 -2.70
C PHE A 215 -9.96 18.88 -2.06
N CYS A 216 -9.65 20.17 -2.13
CA CYS A 216 -8.60 20.78 -1.33
C CYS A 216 -9.16 21.10 0.06
N ILE A 217 -8.42 20.74 1.10
CA ILE A 217 -8.81 21.03 2.48
C ILE A 217 -8.11 22.30 2.95
N SER A 218 -8.85 23.22 3.55
CA SER A 218 -8.33 24.46 4.12
C SER A 218 -9.10 24.81 5.39
N GLY A 219 -8.49 24.50 6.54
CA GLY A 219 -9.18 24.53 7.83
C GLY A 219 -10.39 23.60 7.81
N THR A 220 -11.58 24.15 8.05
CA THR A 220 -12.84 23.37 8.06
C THR A 220 -13.57 23.36 6.71
N LYS A 221 -12.92 23.78 5.62
CA LYS A 221 -13.53 23.83 4.28
C LYS A 221 -12.93 22.77 3.37
N ALA A 222 -13.80 22.15 2.56
CA ALA A 222 -13.44 21.27 1.47
C ALA A 222 -13.89 21.90 0.14
N GLU A 223 -12.93 22.28 -0.70
CA GLU A 223 -13.19 23.00 -1.95
C GLU A 223 -12.94 22.07 -3.15
N PRO A 224 -13.90 21.87 -4.07
CA PRO A 224 -13.75 20.95 -5.18
C PRO A 224 -12.64 21.42 -6.12
N VAL A 225 -11.85 20.46 -6.61
CA VAL A 225 -10.71 20.68 -7.52
C VAL A 225 -11.01 19.93 -8.82
N PHE A 226 -10.87 20.61 -9.96
CA PHE A 226 -11.18 20.10 -11.31
C PHE A 226 -12.48 19.26 -11.40
N PRO A 227 -13.66 19.83 -11.04
CA PRO A 227 -14.91 19.07 -10.87
C PRO A 227 -15.44 18.38 -12.13
N HIS A 228 -14.91 18.74 -13.31
CA HIS A 228 -15.29 18.16 -14.60
C HIS A 228 -14.36 17.02 -15.06
N SER A 229 -13.49 16.53 -14.19
CA SER A 229 -12.61 15.39 -14.47
C SER A 229 -13.06 14.14 -13.72
N THR A 230 -12.88 12.96 -14.36
CA THR A 230 -13.28 11.67 -13.80
C THR A 230 -12.22 11.08 -12.87
N PHE A 231 -10.95 11.23 -13.21
CA PHE A 231 -9.82 10.76 -12.41
C PHE A 231 -8.84 11.89 -12.18
N GLN A 232 -8.37 12.00 -10.94
CA GLN A 232 -7.48 13.05 -10.46
C GLN A 232 -6.37 12.46 -9.61
N PHE A 233 -5.15 12.97 -9.80
CA PHE A 233 -3.96 12.64 -9.02
C PHE A 233 -3.39 13.95 -8.43
N PRO A 234 -3.64 14.25 -7.14
CA PRO A 234 -3.15 15.47 -6.51
C PRO A 234 -1.64 15.41 -6.22
N LEU A 235 -0.91 16.48 -6.54
CA LEU A 235 0.54 16.57 -6.27
C LEU A 235 0.93 17.69 -5.29
N GLY A 236 0.06 18.68 -5.09
CA GLY A 236 0.29 19.79 -4.16
C GLY A 236 -0.21 21.11 -4.74
N LYS A 237 0.20 22.21 -4.12
CA LYS A 237 0.13 23.55 -4.71
C LYS A 237 1.53 24.04 -5.08
N ASN A 238 1.65 24.89 -6.07
CA ASN A 238 2.91 25.58 -6.37
C ASN A 238 3.13 26.77 -5.41
N ILE A 239 4.23 27.51 -5.58
CA ILE A 239 4.57 28.65 -4.72
C ILE A 239 3.52 29.78 -4.78
N ASP A 240 2.81 29.89 -5.89
CA ASP A 240 1.76 30.89 -6.11
C ASP A 240 0.39 30.44 -5.57
N GLY A 241 0.32 29.25 -4.96
CA GLY A 241 -0.92 28.67 -4.44
C GLY A 241 -1.78 27.95 -5.49
N ASN A 242 -1.32 27.82 -6.73
CA ASN A 242 -2.05 27.13 -7.80
C ASN A 242 -1.94 25.61 -7.66
N HIS A 243 -3.05 24.91 -7.88
CA HIS A 243 -3.11 23.45 -7.83
C HIS A 243 -2.23 22.78 -8.90
N CYS A 244 -1.43 21.81 -8.48
CA CYS A 244 -0.70 20.89 -9.35
C CYS A 244 -1.36 19.51 -9.29
N VAL A 245 -2.01 19.11 -10.39
CA VAL A 245 -2.86 17.90 -10.46
C VAL A 245 -2.72 17.25 -11.83
N LEU A 246 -2.73 15.93 -11.90
CA LEU A 246 -2.94 15.19 -13.14
C LEU A 246 -4.41 14.78 -13.25
N THR A 247 -5.04 14.97 -14.40
CA THR A 247 -6.44 14.55 -14.64
C THR A 247 -6.59 13.68 -15.87
N LYS A 248 -7.62 12.83 -15.92
CA LYS A 248 -8.07 12.16 -17.16
C LYS A 248 -9.56 11.80 -17.09
N GLN A 249 -10.14 11.47 -18.24
CA GLN A 249 -11.57 11.15 -18.36
C GLN A 249 -11.82 9.64 -18.36
N ARG A 250 -10.95 8.85 -19.00
CA ARG A 250 -11.03 7.39 -19.02
C ARG A 250 -9.76 6.76 -18.48
N ILE A 251 -9.84 5.51 -18.03
CA ILE A 251 -8.69 4.78 -17.44
C ILE A 251 -7.52 4.70 -18.43
N GLN A 252 -7.83 4.48 -19.71
CA GLN A 252 -6.86 4.35 -20.81
C GLN A 252 -6.34 5.68 -21.36
N ASP A 253 -6.97 6.81 -21.01
CA ASP A 253 -6.54 8.11 -21.51
C ASP A 253 -5.18 8.50 -20.89
N PRO A 254 -4.33 9.22 -21.62
CA PRO A 254 -3.13 9.80 -21.04
C PRO A 254 -3.50 10.82 -19.95
N TRP A 255 -2.63 10.95 -18.96
CA TRP A 255 -2.76 11.99 -17.93
C TRP A 255 -2.55 13.37 -18.54
N ILE A 256 -3.43 14.32 -18.20
CA ILE A 256 -3.33 15.73 -18.56
C ILE A 256 -2.79 16.48 -17.34
N PRO A 257 -1.62 17.13 -17.42
CA PRO A 257 -1.05 17.86 -16.31
C PRO A 257 -1.58 19.29 -16.19
N HIS A 258 -1.84 19.73 -14.95
CA HIS A 258 -2.30 21.09 -14.62
C HIS A 258 -1.41 21.74 -13.56
N GLY A 259 -1.21 23.06 -13.67
CA GLY A 259 -0.38 23.85 -12.75
C GLY A 259 1.12 23.82 -13.09
N VAL A 260 1.84 24.89 -12.77
CA VAL A 260 3.30 24.98 -12.96
C VAL A 260 4.01 24.30 -11.77
N PRO A 261 5.07 23.49 -11.97
CA PRO A 261 5.74 23.22 -13.25
C PRO A 261 5.17 22.05 -14.05
N ILE A 262 4.25 21.25 -13.51
CA ILE A 262 3.90 19.96 -14.11
C ILE A 262 3.21 20.08 -15.48
N LYS A 263 2.42 21.14 -15.70
CA LYS A 263 1.79 21.42 -17.01
C LYS A 263 2.81 21.54 -18.15
N ASP A 264 4.04 21.92 -17.81
CA ASP A 264 5.13 22.13 -18.75
C ASP A 264 6.01 20.86 -18.89
N TRP A 265 5.75 19.80 -18.13
CA TRP A 265 6.47 18.54 -18.25
C TRP A 265 5.97 17.74 -19.46
N ILE A 266 6.91 17.12 -20.18
CA ILE A 266 6.58 16.04 -21.09
C ILE A 266 6.45 14.77 -20.23
N LEU A 267 5.27 14.18 -20.12
CA LEU A 267 5.05 12.99 -19.28
C LEU A 267 5.54 11.71 -19.99
N PRO A 268 6.05 10.71 -19.26
CA PRO A 268 6.30 9.38 -19.82
C PRO A 268 5.02 8.76 -20.40
N SER A 269 5.15 7.96 -21.47
CA SER A 269 4.01 7.32 -22.12
C SER A 269 3.49 6.06 -21.40
N GLU A 270 4.23 5.58 -20.40
CA GLU A 270 3.87 4.41 -19.58
C GLU A 270 2.87 4.79 -18.48
N GLN A 271 2.20 3.80 -17.89
CA GLN A 271 1.21 4.07 -16.84
C GLN A 271 1.90 4.63 -15.59
N ILE A 272 1.53 5.85 -15.21
CA ILE A 272 2.00 6.51 -13.98
C ILE A 272 1.39 5.80 -12.76
N GLN A 273 2.26 5.39 -11.83
CA GLN A 273 1.92 4.80 -10.53
C GLN A 273 2.07 5.81 -9.40
N TRP A 274 3.05 6.72 -9.51
CA TRP A 274 3.31 7.75 -8.52
C TRP A 274 4.06 8.93 -9.16
N ALA A 275 3.90 10.13 -8.59
CA ALA A 275 4.64 11.31 -9.00
C ALA A 275 4.86 12.24 -7.79
N SER A 276 5.97 12.98 -7.81
CA SER A 276 6.26 14.03 -6.81
C SER A 276 6.57 15.36 -7.48
N LEU A 277 5.91 16.40 -6.98
CA LEU A 277 6.14 17.78 -7.40
C LEU A 277 7.55 18.27 -7.02
N LEU A 278 8.05 17.87 -5.84
CA LEU A 278 9.26 18.42 -5.25
C LEU A 278 10.53 17.83 -5.84
N SER A 279 10.57 16.50 -6.02
CA SER A 279 11.73 15.82 -6.61
C SER A 279 11.67 15.76 -8.14
N SER A 280 10.54 16.17 -8.74
CA SER A 280 10.27 16.05 -10.17
C SER A 280 10.41 14.61 -10.70
N LEU A 281 10.13 13.63 -9.84
CA LEU A 281 10.19 12.22 -10.16
C LEU A 281 8.81 11.67 -10.50
N ILE A 282 8.76 10.78 -11.50
CA ILE A 282 7.59 10.00 -11.87
C ILE A 282 7.96 8.53 -11.88
N LEU A 283 7.17 7.69 -11.21
CA LEU A 283 7.26 6.24 -11.25
C LEU A 283 6.23 5.71 -12.24
N THR A 284 6.66 4.93 -13.23
CA THR A 284 5.77 4.25 -14.18
C THR A 284 5.91 2.74 -14.14
N ILE A 285 4.91 2.05 -14.69
CA ILE A 285 4.95 0.61 -14.92
C ILE A 285 4.61 0.26 -16.38
N LYS A 286 5.31 -0.74 -16.92
CA LYS A 286 5.00 -1.39 -18.20
C LYS A 286 5.43 -2.86 -18.17
N GLU A 287 4.47 -3.77 -18.28
CA GLU A 287 4.70 -5.23 -18.24
C GLU A 287 5.62 -5.65 -17.08
N GLY A 288 5.27 -5.23 -15.86
CA GLY A 288 6.03 -5.53 -14.64
C GLY A 288 7.35 -4.77 -14.47
N ARG A 289 7.85 -4.07 -15.50
CA ARG A 289 9.01 -3.17 -15.37
C ARG A 289 8.57 -1.87 -14.74
N GLN A 290 9.22 -1.47 -13.66
CA GLN A 290 9.03 -0.15 -13.08
C GLN A 290 10.22 0.76 -13.37
N THR A 291 9.93 2.00 -13.73
CA THR A 291 10.94 3.01 -14.11
C THR A 291 10.71 4.30 -13.35
N ILE A 292 11.76 4.83 -12.73
CA ILE A 292 11.79 6.17 -12.15
C ILE A 292 12.34 7.12 -13.20
N TRP A 293 11.52 8.11 -13.56
CA TRP A 293 11.85 9.17 -14.50
C TRP A 293 12.06 10.49 -13.77
N PHE A 294 13.05 11.26 -14.19
CA PHE A 294 13.14 12.67 -13.87
C PHE A 294 12.48 13.48 -15.00
N CYS A 295 11.54 14.35 -14.63
CA CYS A 295 10.85 15.26 -15.54
C CYS A 295 11.28 16.70 -15.28
N SER A 296 11.32 17.52 -16.32
CA SER A 296 11.57 18.96 -16.20
C SER A 296 10.86 19.72 -17.31
N PRO A 297 10.57 21.02 -17.12
CA PRO A 297 9.82 21.81 -18.09
C PRO A 297 10.40 21.72 -19.50
N HIS A 298 9.55 21.38 -20.47
CA HIS A 298 9.81 21.29 -21.90
C HIS A 298 10.95 20.35 -22.31
N ARG A 299 11.39 19.45 -21.41
CA ARG A 299 12.43 18.46 -21.68
C ARG A 299 11.86 17.06 -21.67
N ARG A 300 12.44 16.19 -22.50
CA ARG A 300 12.08 14.77 -22.53
C ARG A 300 12.41 14.13 -21.16
N PRO A 301 11.55 13.24 -20.62
CA PRO A 301 11.85 12.48 -19.41
C PRO A 301 13.17 11.74 -19.50
N ARG A 302 13.96 11.78 -18.43
CA ARG A 302 15.21 11.03 -18.31
C ARG A 302 15.01 9.87 -17.34
N SER A 303 15.24 8.65 -17.80
CA SER A 303 15.26 7.47 -16.92
C SER A 303 16.41 7.60 -15.92
N ILE A 304 16.09 7.52 -14.62
CA ILE A 304 17.05 7.55 -13.51
C ILE A 304 17.41 6.13 -13.08
N MET A 305 16.39 5.29 -12.91
CA MET A 305 16.54 3.89 -12.52
C MET A 305 15.37 3.07 -13.06
N SER A 306 15.62 1.83 -13.42
CA SER A 306 14.57 0.87 -13.78
C SER A 306 14.87 -0.48 -13.16
N ILE A 307 13.85 -1.13 -12.62
CA ILE A 307 13.91 -2.55 -12.27
C ILE A 307 13.11 -3.35 -13.31
N PRO A 308 13.69 -4.43 -13.88
CA PRO A 308 13.02 -5.15 -14.97
C PRO A 308 11.74 -5.83 -14.48
N VAL A 309 11.73 -6.32 -13.25
CA VAL A 309 10.58 -6.93 -12.58
C VAL A 309 10.69 -6.62 -11.08
N GLY A 310 9.59 -6.29 -10.44
CA GLY A 310 9.50 -6.04 -9.00
C GLY A 310 8.69 -4.79 -8.66
N THR A 311 8.86 -4.33 -7.43
CA THR A 311 8.11 -3.21 -6.87
C THR A 311 9.07 -2.15 -6.30
N LEU A 312 8.90 -0.91 -6.72
CA LEU A 312 9.45 0.30 -6.13
C LEU A 312 8.32 0.98 -5.34
N ILE A 313 8.45 1.00 -4.02
CA ILE A 313 7.44 1.56 -3.12
C ILE A 313 7.95 2.93 -2.64
N PRO A 314 7.36 4.06 -3.10
CA PRO A 314 7.76 5.38 -2.63
C PRO A 314 7.35 5.56 -1.16
N MET A 315 8.29 6.03 -0.34
CA MET A 315 7.94 6.50 1.00
C MET A 315 7.16 7.81 0.88
N VAL A 316 6.05 7.94 1.61
CA VAL A 316 5.09 9.04 1.42
C VAL A 316 5.48 10.34 2.14
N TRP A 317 6.26 10.25 3.21
CA TRP A 317 6.60 11.40 4.06
C TRP A 317 7.46 12.48 3.41
N PRO A 318 8.47 12.18 2.56
CA PRO A 318 9.32 13.24 2.00
C PRO A 318 8.54 14.34 1.29
N GLN A 319 7.50 13.99 0.53
CA GLN A 319 6.67 14.99 -0.15
C GLN A 319 5.88 15.85 0.85
N TRP A 320 5.35 15.23 1.92
CA TRP A 320 4.60 15.92 2.98
C TRP A 320 5.49 16.86 3.81
N GLU A 321 6.74 16.46 4.04
CA GLU A 321 7.74 17.21 4.80
C GLU A 321 8.53 18.22 3.95
N ASN A 322 8.09 18.44 2.72
CA ASN A 322 8.73 19.37 1.77
C ASN A 322 10.20 19.02 1.46
N SER A 323 10.54 17.74 1.44
CA SER A 323 11.86 17.24 1.06
C SER A 323 11.97 17.00 -0.44
N VAL A 324 13.08 17.45 -1.03
CA VAL A 324 13.48 17.11 -2.40
C VAL A 324 14.12 15.72 -2.51
N MET A 325 14.58 15.16 -1.39
CA MET A 325 15.11 13.80 -1.32
C MET A 325 13.95 12.81 -1.24
N GLN A 326 13.86 11.90 -2.21
CA GLN A 326 12.84 10.85 -2.23
C GLN A 326 13.44 9.49 -1.86
N THR A 327 12.78 8.75 -0.98
CA THR A 327 13.16 7.38 -0.61
C THR A 327 12.22 6.37 -1.26
N PHE A 328 12.75 5.26 -1.75
CA PHE A 328 12.00 4.11 -2.25
C PHE A 328 12.47 2.82 -1.58
N LEU A 329 11.52 1.96 -1.23
CA LEU A 329 11.78 0.56 -0.94
C LEU A 329 11.78 -0.24 -2.25
N VAL A 330 12.90 -0.88 -2.53
CA VAL A 330 13.10 -1.75 -3.69
C VAL A 330 12.88 -3.20 -3.26
N LYS A 331 11.93 -3.87 -3.92
CA LYS A 331 11.68 -5.30 -3.80
C LYS A 331 11.71 -5.93 -5.18
N ASP A 332 12.70 -6.76 -5.44
CA ASP A 332 12.86 -7.44 -6.73
C ASP A 332 13.38 -8.87 -6.53
N PRO A 333 13.34 -9.72 -7.56
CA PRO A 333 13.80 -11.10 -7.44
C PRO A 333 15.31 -11.30 -7.56
N PHE A 334 16.09 -10.22 -7.69
CA PHE A 334 17.53 -10.30 -7.91
C PHE A 334 18.31 -10.07 -6.61
N GLU A 335 17.80 -9.23 -5.71
CA GLU A 335 18.48 -8.83 -4.49
C GLU A 335 17.58 -8.88 -3.25
N ILE A 336 18.20 -9.02 -2.08
CA ILE A 336 17.53 -8.82 -0.79
C ILE A 336 16.96 -7.39 -0.76
N PRO A 337 15.68 -7.17 -0.37
CA PRO A 337 15.06 -5.86 -0.35
C PRO A 337 15.90 -4.78 0.32
N TYR A 338 15.92 -3.60 -0.27
CA TYR A 338 16.76 -2.49 0.17
C TYR A 338 16.10 -1.14 -0.09
N LEU A 339 16.62 -0.11 0.58
CA LEU A 339 16.18 1.26 0.37
C LEU A 339 17.15 1.98 -0.56
N ILE A 340 16.60 2.84 -1.41
CA ILE A 340 17.35 3.84 -2.17
C ILE A 340 16.85 5.24 -1.82
N THR A 341 17.75 6.20 -1.87
CA THR A 341 17.42 7.63 -1.90
C THR A 341 17.79 8.22 -3.23
N ILE A 342 16.97 9.17 -3.69
CA ILE A 342 17.20 9.94 -4.89
C ILE A 342 17.17 11.42 -4.53
N VAL A 343 18.29 12.09 -4.76
CA VAL A 343 18.46 13.54 -4.61
C VAL A 343 19.39 14.02 -5.72
N ASP A 344 19.10 15.18 -6.31
CA ASP A 344 19.86 15.72 -7.45
C ASP A 344 20.04 14.71 -8.60
N ASN A 345 19.02 13.87 -8.82
CA ASN A 345 19.04 12.78 -9.80
C ASN A 345 20.14 11.73 -9.60
N GLN A 346 20.74 11.65 -8.42
CA GLN A 346 21.67 10.60 -8.03
C GLN A 346 20.93 9.55 -7.20
N VAL A 347 21.10 8.29 -7.56
CA VAL A 347 20.58 7.16 -6.79
C VAL A 347 21.65 6.72 -5.80
N ARG A 348 21.29 6.62 -4.52
CA ARG A 348 22.16 6.09 -3.47
C ARG A 348 21.44 4.97 -2.74
N ARG A 349 22.11 3.81 -2.61
CA ARG A 349 21.61 2.70 -1.79
C ARG A 349 21.89 3.01 -0.32
N LEU A 350 20.89 2.81 0.53
CA LEU A 350 21.07 2.92 1.97
C LEU A 350 21.58 1.59 2.54
N THR A 351 22.53 1.67 3.47
CA THR A 351 22.99 0.53 4.24
C THR A 351 21.94 0.19 5.29
N ASN A 352 21.52 -1.08 5.35
CA ASN A 352 20.65 -1.55 6.41
C ASN A 352 21.47 -1.81 7.69
N GLY A 353 21.15 -1.12 8.78
CA GLY A 353 21.83 -1.29 10.08
C GLY A 353 21.40 -2.54 10.85
N ILE A 354 20.32 -3.21 10.43
CA ILE A 354 19.79 -4.39 11.13
C ILE A 354 20.69 -5.59 10.90
N GLN A 355 21.27 -6.10 11.98
CA GLN A 355 22.05 -7.34 11.97
C GLN A 355 21.15 -8.55 11.72
N ILE A 356 21.67 -9.51 10.96
CA ILE A 356 21.01 -10.77 10.64
C ILE A 356 21.52 -11.83 11.62
N PRO A 357 20.73 -12.26 12.62
CA PRO A 357 21.22 -13.14 13.69
C PRO A 357 21.62 -14.52 13.18
N HIS A 358 20.91 -15.04 12.17
CA HIS A 358 21.13 -16.38 11.63
C HIS A 358 21.24 -16.33 10.11
N PRO A 359 22.41 -15.96 9.57
CA PRO A 359 22.59 -15.84 8.13
C PRO A 359 22.32 -17.15 7.39
N VAL A 360 21.57 -17.06 6.29
CA VAL A 360 21.29 -18.14 5.35
C VAL A 360 21.76 -17.72 3.96
N SER A 361 22.30 -18.68 3.21
CA SER A 361 22.68 -18.47 1.81
C SER A 361 21.49 -18.79 0.90
N PHE A 362 21.14 -17.84 0.04
CA PHE A 362 20.13 -18.02 -1.00
C PHE A 362 20.83 -18.32 -2.33
N LYS A 363 20.33 -19.31 -3.06
CA LYS A 363 20.85 -19.55 -4.41
C LYS A 363 20.49 -18.39 -5.33
N PRO A 364 21.28 -18.11 -6.37
CA PRO A 364 20.84 -17.18 -7.41
C PRO A 364 19.58 -17.68 -8.10
N LEU A 365 18.69 -16.76 -8.46
CA LEU A 365 17.50 -17.04 -9.24
C LEU A 365 17.77 -16.91 -10.75
N GLU A 366 17.01 -17.66 -11.52
CA GLU A 366 16.87 -17.53 -12.97
C GLU A 366 15.45 -17.05 -13.25
N ILE A 367 15.36 -15.88 -13.89
CA ILE A 367 14.09 -15.19 -14.15
C ILE A 367 13.96 -14.97 -15.64
N HIS A 368 12.82 -15.36 -16.19
CA HIS A 368 12.51 -15.19 -17.62
C HIS A 368 11.14 -14.58 -17.79
N ARG A 369 11.04 -13.62 -18.72
CA ARG A 369 9.76 -13.06 -19.17
C ARG A 369 9.33 -13.77 -20.44
N PHE A 370 8.05 -14.09 -20.50
CA PHE A 370 7.41 -14.70 -21.64
C PHE A 370 6.11 -13.98 -21.94
N HIS A 371 5.53 -14.32 -23.09
CA HIS A 371 4.23 -13.84 -23.52
C HIS A 371 3.40 -15.03 -23.98
N ALA A 372 2.20 -15.18 -23.42
CA ALA A 372 1.21 -16.13 -23.88
C ALA A 372 0.18 -15.42 -24.77
N ARG A 373 -0.36 -16.13 -25.77
CA ARG A 373 -1.49 -15.62 -26.56
C ARG A 373 -2.78 -16.20 -26.01
N SER A 374 -3.68 -15.33 -25.56
CA SER A 374 -5.03 -15.67 -25.13
C SER A 374 -5.90 -16.12 -26.32
N LYS A 375 -7.06 -16.72 -26.04
CA LYS A 375 -8.01 -17.22 -27.04
C LYS A 375 -8.51 -16.12 -27.99
N ASP A 376 -8.62 -14.89 -27.49
CA ASP A 376 -9.02 -13.68 -28.23
C ASP A 376 -7.86 -13.01 -28.99
N GLY A 377 -6.65 -13.58 -28.91
CA GLY A 377 -5.44 -13.03 -29.53
C GLY A 377 -4.65 -12.06 -28.66
N THR A 378 -5.19 -11.65 -27.49
CA THR A 378 -4.53 -10.75 -26.54
C THR A 378 -3.22 -11.37 -26.04
N VAL A 379 -2.16 -10.58 -26.02
CA VAL A 379 -0.84 -11.01 -25.54
C VAL A 379 -0.76 -10.75 -24.03
N VAL A 380 -0.54 -11.80 -23.25
CA VAL A 380 -0.47 -11.75 -21.79
C VAL A 380 0.98 -11.99 -21.34
N PRO A 381 1.66 -10.96 -20.79
CA PRO A 381 3.00 -11.12 -20.25
C PRO A 381 2.98 -11.95 -18.95
N TYR A 382 3.99 -12.79 -18.75
CA TYR A 382 4.21 -13.50 -17.49
C TYR A 382 5.70 -13.69 -17.21
N VAL A 383 6.03 -13.93 -15.95
CA VAL A 383 7.40 -14.14 -15.47
C VAL A 383 7.50 -15.51 -14.80
N THR A 384 8.56 -16.26 -15.11
CA THR A 384 8.91 -17.49 -14.40
C THR A 384 10.14 -17.26 -13.53
N ILE A 385 10.14 -17.82 -12.33
CA ILE A 385 11.23 -17.74 -11.36
C ILE A 385 11.56 -19.15 -10.85
N LYS A 386 12.84 -19.51 -10.88
CA LYS A 386 13.36 -20.77 -10.32
C LYS A 386 14.80 -20.59 -9.83
N GLU A 387 15.30 -21.51 -9.00
CA GLU A 387 16.73 -21.55 -8.67
C GLU A 387 17.56 -21.78 -9.95
N ARG A 388 18.65 -21.02 -10.10
CA ARG A 388 19.54 -21.11 -11.26
C ARG A 388 20.12 -22.52 -11.39
N GLY A 389 20.12 -23.04 -12.62
CA GLY A 389 20.64 -24.38 -12.93
C GLY A 389 19.73 -25.52 -12.47
N CYS A 390 18.53 -25.21 -11.96
CA CYS A 390 17.58 -26.21 -11.53
C CYS A 390 16.64 -26.65 -12.67
N LYS A 391 16.39 -27.96 -12.79
CA LYS A 391 15.26 -28.52 -13.54
C LYS A 391 14.03 -28.52 -12.64
N PRO A 392 12.94 -27.79 -12.98
CA PRO A 392 11.75 -27.73 -12.14
C PRO A 392 11.13 -29.11 -11.94
N LYS A 393 10.72 -29.42 -10.71
CA LYS A 393 9.95 -30.62 -10.33
C LYS A 393 8.44 -30.38 -10.33
N GLY A 394 8.04 -29.11 -10.28
CA GLY A 394 6.66 -28.66 -10.24
C GLY A 394 6.57 -27.19 -10.59
N GLN A 395 5.36 -26.73 -10.86
CA GLN A 395 5.06 -25.34 -11.20
C GLN A 395 3.95 -24.84 -10.28
N PHE A 396 4.16 -23.66 -9.70
CA PHE A 396 3.12 -22.91 -8.98
C PHE A 396 2.81 -21.66 -9.79
N VAL A 397 1.54 -21.46 -10.14
CA VAL A 397 1.07 -20.32 -10.93
C VAL A 397 0.28 -19.40 -10.00
N TYR A 398 0.71 -18.14 -9.90
CA TYR A 398 0.12 -17.13 -9.04
C TYR A 398 -0.38 -15.95 -9.88
N VAL A 399 -1.66 -15.63 -9.74
CA VAL A 399 -2.36 -14.58 -10.48
C VAL A 399 -3.38 -13.92 -9.55
N TYR A 400 -3.49 -12.59 -9.61
CA TYR A 400 -4.53 -11.83 -8.92
C TYR A 400 -5.68 -11.43 -9.86
N GLY A 401 -5.40 -10.58 -10.87
CA GLY A 401 -6.32 -10.34 -11.99
C GLY A 401 -7.55 -9.46 -11.71
N SER A 402 -7.55 -8.65 -10.64
CA SER A 402 -8.67 -7.77 -10.29
C SER A 402 -8.22 -6.36 -9.90
N TYR A 403 -9.15 -5.40 -9.91
CA TYR A 403 -8.98 -4.01 -9.44
C TYR A 403 -7.88 -3.18 -10.15
N GLY A 404 -7.40 -3.64 -11.30
CA GLY A 404 -6.28 -2.98 -12.00
C GLY A 404 -4.92 -3.15 -11.29
N SER A 405 -4.84 -4.01 -10.28
CA SER A 405 -3.62 -4.27 -9.52
C SER A 405 -2.72 -5.25 -10.26
N THR A 406 -1.46 -4.89 -10.44
CA THR A 406 -0.41 -5.78 -10.93
C THR A 406 -0.05 -6.80 -9.85
N THR A 407 0.16 -8.07 -10.25
CA THR A 407 0.66 -9.10 -9.34
C THR A 407 2.07 -8.74 -8.88
N PRO A 408 2.32 -8.48 -7.58
CA PRO A 408 3.63 -8.06 -7.11
C PRO A 408 4.64 -9.20 -7.24
N ILE A 409 5.79 -8.91 -7.85
CA ILE A 409 6.92 -9.84 -7.97
C ILE A 409 8.06 -9.34 -7.09
N ASP A 410 7.79 -9.32 -5.78
CA ASP A 410 8.76 -8.94 -4.75
C ASP A 410 9.88 -10.00 -4.63
N TRP A 411 10.75 -9.88 -3.62
CA TRP A 411 11.80 -10.83 -3.35
C TRP A 411 11.26 -12.24 -3.04
N PRO A 412 11.41 -13.24 -3.94
CA PRO A 412 10.68 -14.49 -3.86
C PRO A 412 11.01 -15.33 -2.63
N TYR A 413 12.20 -15.17 -2.08
CA TYR A 413 12.60 -15.89 -0.88
C TYR A 413 11.76 -15.54 0.34
N GLN A 414 11.15 -14.35 0.38
CA GLN A 414 10.28 -13.97 1.50
C GLN A 414 9.07 -14.91 1.67
N ASN A 415 8.42 -15.29 0.56
CA ASN A 415 7.16 -16.04 0.58
C ASN A 415 7.27 -17.44 -0.04
N TRP A 416 8.18 -17.62 -1.00
CA TRP A 416 8.26 -18.80 -1.86
C TRP A 416 9.54 -19.62 -1.66
N TYR A 417 10.38 -19.27 -0.68
CA TYR A 417 11.63 -19.99 -0.41
C TYR A 417 11.45 -21.51 -0.26
N PRO A 418 10.44 -22.01 0.49
CA PRO A 418 10.28 -23.45 0.63
C PRO A 418 10.01 -24.18 -0.70
N LEU A 419 9.29 -23.54 -1.61
CA LEU A 419 8.99 -24.09 -2.94
C LEU A 419 10.22 -24.03 -3.85
N LEU A 420 10.92 -22.90 -3.89
CA LEU A 420 12.16 -22.72 -4.66
C LEU A 420 13.23 -23.74 -4.25
N LYS A 421 13.44 -23.94 -2.94
CA LYS A 421 14.37 -24.93 -2.37
C LYS A 421 14.00 -26.37 -2.75
N ARG A 422 12.71 -26.64 -2.95
CA ARG A 422 12.16 -27.92 -3.42
C ARG A 422 12.12 -28.02 -4.94
N LYS A 423 12.80 -27.13 -5.66
CA LYS A 423 12.92 -27.12 -7.12
C LYS A 423 11.59 -26.84 -7.84
N TRP A 424 10.69 -26.10 -7.23
CA TRP A 424 9.50 -25.60 -7.92
C TRP A 424 9.83 -24.33 -8.70
N MET A 425 9.16 -24.17 -9.84
CA MET A 425 9.14 -22.92 -10.59
C MET A 425 7.90 -22.14 -10.19
N ILE A 426 8.07 -20.85 -9.89
CA ILE A 426 6.97 -19.93 -9.59
C ILE A 426 6.68 -19.11 -10.84
N VAL A 427 5.41 -18.95 -11.19
CA VAL A 427 4.98 -18.21 -12.38
C VAL A 427 3.99 -17.13 -11.99
N PHE A 428 4.26 -15.90 -12.42
CA PHE A 428 3.47 -14.71 -12.13
C PHE A 428 2.91 -14.13 -13.44
N ALA A 429 1.60 -13.92 -13.52
CA ALA A 429 1.01 -13.11 -14.60
C ALA A 429 1.15 -11.61 -14.27
N LEU A 430 1.53 -10.82 -15.26
CA LEU A 430 1.87 -9.39 -15.13
C LEU A 430 0.72 -8.45 -15.47
#